data_AF-A0A073IJR4-F1
#
_entry.id   AF-A0A073IJR4-F1
#
_cell.length_a   1.000
_cell.length_b   1.000
_cell.length_c   1.000
_cell.angle_alpha   90.00
_cell.angle_beta   90.00
_cell.angle_gamma   90.00
#
_symmetry.space_group_name_H-M   'P 1'
#
loop_
_entity.id
_entity.type
_entity.pdbx_description
1 polymer ?
#
loop_
_entity_poly.entity_id
_entity_poly.type
_entity_poly.pdbx_seq_one_letter_code
_entity_poly.pdbx_strand_id
1 'polypeptide(L)'
;MQAELPLPTPVPATEKQIHYAASLAAKTKSPLPRGITQDRARLSRWIDAHKPAPSAFNDYPSSKQVGFAERIARLKRTQVPQECFRDRSLMSRWIDSNKPR
;
A
#
# COMPACT_ATOMS: atom_id res chain seq x y z
N MET A 1 -4.87 26.38 36.47
CA MET A 1 -4.20 25.06 36.49
C MET A 1 -3.90 24.69 35.06
N GLN A 2 -2.64 24.82 34.62
CA GLN A 2 -2.24 24.45 33.26
C GLN A 2 -2.27 22.92 33.17
N ALA A 3 -3.07 22.38 32.24
CA ALA A 3 -3.07 20.96 31.94
C ALA A 3 -1.76 20.65 31.20
N GLU A 4 -0.81 20.02 31.89
CA GLU A 4 0.33 19.37 31.25
C GLU A 4 -0.19 18.30 30.30
N LEU A 5 -0.25 18.64 29.01
CA LEU A 5 -0.47 17.69 27.94
C LEU A 5 0.74 16.75 27.93
N PRO A 6 0.57 15.42 28.10
CA PRO A 6 1.69 14.50 28.04
C PRO A 6 2.31 14.58 26.65
N LEU A 7 3.57 15.01 26.60
CA LEU A 7 4.39 14.96 25.39
C LEU A 7 4.32 13.53 24.84
N PRO A 8 4.01 13.32 23.54
CA PRO A 8 3.92 11.99 22.98
C PRO A 8 5.28 11.30 23.12
N THR A 9 5.38 10.32 24.01
CA THR A 9 6.57 9.49 24.14
C THR A 9 6.81 8.83 22.77
N PRO A 10 7.99 9.01 22.15
CA PRO A 10 8.26 8.45 20.83
C PRO A 10 8.16 6.93 20.93
N VAL A 11 7.10 6.39 20.32
CA VAL A 11 6.90 4.94 20.25
C VAL A 11 7.96 4.40 19.28
N PRO A 12 8.71 3.36 19.66
CA PRO A 12 9.69 2.76 18.76
C PRO A 12 9.01 2.25 17.49
N ALA A 13 9.72 2.35 16.36
CA ALA A 13 9.24 1.82 15.10
C ALA A 13 9.06 0.31 15.19
N THR A 14 7.99 -0.20 14.55
CA THR A 14 7.80 -1.65 14.50
C THR A 14 8.81 -2.30 13.57
N GLU A 15 9.16 -3.55 13.86
CA GLU A 15 10.12 -4.35 13.08
C GLU A 15 9.76 -4.38 11.58
N LYS A 16 8.46 -4.48 11.26
CA LYS A 16 7.94 -4.37 9.88
C LYS A 16 8.30 -3.04 9.21
N GLN A 17 8.19 -1.92 9.92
CA GLN A 17 8.54 -0.60 9.39
C GLN A 17 10.04 -0.46 9.20
N ILE A 18 10.85 -1.00 10.11
CA ILE A 18 12.33 -1.00 9.99
C ILE A 18 12.76 -1.79 8.77
N HIS A 19 12.24 -3.02 8.59
CA HIS A 19 12.52 -3.85 7.43
C HIS A 19 12.09 -3.19 6.11
N TYR A 20 10.91 -2.55 6.10
CA TYR A 20 10.41 -1.84 4.94
C TYR A 20 11.28 -0.62 4.61
N ALA A 21 11.65 0.18 5.61
CA ALA A 21 12.52 1.34 5.44
C ALA A 21 13.94 0.94 4.97
N ALA A 22 14.49 -0.15 5.50
CA ALA A 22 15.77 -0.70 5.07
C ALA A 22 15.72 -1.15 3.59
N SER A 23 14.65 -1.84 3.20
CA SER A 23 14.43 -2.23 1.79
C SER A 23 14.27 -1.02 0.88
N LEU A 24 13.62 0.03 1.37
CA LEU A 24 13.39 1.26 0.62
C LEU A 24 14.70 2.07 0.46
N ALA A 25 15.52 2.16 1.51
CA ALA A 25 16.85 2.78 1.45
C ALA A 25 17.77 2.07 0.47
N ALA A 26 17.77 0.73 0.45
CA ALA A 26 18.54 -0.03 -0.51
C ALA A 26 18.09 0.25 -1.97
N LYS A 27 16.78 0.39 -2.20
CA LYS A 27 16.23 0.70 -3.54
C LYS A 27 16.45 2.14 -3.99
N THR A 28 16.34 3.09 -3.07
CA THR A 28 16.44 4.54 -3.36
C THR A 28 17.85 5.08 -3.23
N LYS A 29 18.82 4.26 -2.78
CA LYS A 29 20.19 4.65 -2.40
C LYS A 29 20.22 5.80 -1.38
N SER A 30 19.17 5.96 -0.57
CA SER A 30 19.06 6.99 0.46
C SER A 30 19.29 6.36 1.84
N PRO A 31 20.36 6.72 2.58
CA PRO A 31 20.67 6.11 3.86
C PRO A 31 19.64 6.47 4.94
N LEU A 32 19.31 5.51 5.82
CA LEU A 32 18.42 5.79 6.97
C LEU A 32 19.13 6.72 7.96
N PRO A 33 18.48 7.81 8.40
CA PRO A 33 19.01 8.68 9.44
C PRO A 33 19.22 7.91 10.76
N ARG A 34 20.35 8.18 11.45
CA ARG A 34 20.63 7.54 12.75
C ARG A 34 19.55 7.89 13.78
N GLY A 35 19.02 6.88 14.47
CA GLY A 35 17.98 7.05 15.48
C GLY A 35 16.55 7.15 14.94
N ILE A 36 16.33 7.07 13.62
CA ILE A 36 14.98 7.12 13.04
C ILE A 36 14.08 5.96 13.49
N THR A 37 14.68 4.84 13.90
CA THR A 37 13.96 3.66 14.41
C THR A 37 13.38 3.86 15.81
N GLN A 38 13.84 4.87 16.56
CA GLN A 38 13.29 5.21 17.88
C GLN A 38 11.95 5.93 17.80
N ASP A 39 11.61 6.48 16.63
CA ASP A 39 10.40 7.26 16.42
C ASP A 39 9.63 6.72 15.22
N ARG A 40 8.55 5.99 15.53
CA ARG A 40 7.63 5.43 14.54
C ARG A 40 7.08 6.49 13.59
N ALA A 41 6.76 7.70 14.07
CA ALA A 41 6.17 8.75 13.25
C ALA A 41 7.20 9.33 12.27
N ARG A 42 8.44 9.56 12.72
CA ARG A 42 9.56 9.96 11.87
C ARG A 42 9.87 8.90 10.83
N LEU A 43 9.94 7.63 11.21
CA LEU A 43 10.18 6.55 10.25
C LEU A 43 9.07 6.45 9.23
N SER A 44 7.80 6.57 9.64
CA SER A 44 6.66 6.55 8.73
C SER A 44 6.69 7.72 7.75
N ARG A 45 7.00 8.93 8.20
CA ARG A 45 7.13 10.11 7.33
C ARG A 45 8.29 9.97 6.34
N TRP A 46 9.43 9.45 6.79
CA TRP A 46 10.57 9.18 5.91
C TRP A 46 10.22 8.13 4.86
N ILE A 47 9.56 7.05 5.26
CA ILE A 47 9.05 6.02 4.36
C ILE A 47 8.12 6.65 3.32
N ASP A 48 7.19 7.51 3.73
CA ASP A 48 6.22 8.12 2.81
C ASP A 48 6.90 9.06 1.81
N ALA A 49 7.88 9.84 2.26
CA ALA A 49 8.67 10.73 1.41
C ALA A 49 9.61 9.98 0.43
N HIS A 50 10.07 8.79 0.80
CA HIS A 50 10.99 7.97 -0.01
C HIS A 50 10.28 6.85 -0.76
N LYS A 51 8.99 6.63 -0.53
CA LYS A 51 8.22 5.69 -1.32
C LYS A 51 8.26 6.18 -2.77
N PRO A 52 8.45 5.28 -3.74
CA PRO A 52 8.31 5.67 -5.14
C PRO A 52 6.95 6.34 -5.29
N ALA A 53 6.92 7.47 -6.01
CA ALA A 53 5.68 8.14 -6.33
C ALA A 53 4.65 7.11 -6.80
N PRO A 54 3.37 7.22 -6.40
CA PRO A 54 2.35 6.32 -6.93
C PRO A 54 2.38 6.44 -8.44
N SER A 55 2.97 5.44 -9.10
CA SER A 55 2.98 5.37 -10.55
C SER A 55 1.53 5.29 -11.00
N ALA A 56 1.17 5.93 -12.11
CA ALA A 56 -0.19 5.83 -12.67
C ALA A 56 -0.62 4.35 -12.86
N PHE A 57 0.34 3.44 -13.03
CA PHE A 57 0.15 1.98 -13.08
C PHE A 57 -0.32 1.32 -11.78
N ASN A 58 -0.20 1.99 -10.63
CA ASN A 58 -0.60 1.46 -9.33
C ASN A 58 -2.12 1.50 -9.14
N ASP A 59 -2.80 2.41 -9.86
CA ASP A 59 -4.25 2.47 -9.95
C ASP A 59 -4.80 1.38 -10.87
N TYR A 60 -3.99 0.81 -11.77
CA TYR A 60 -4.44 -0.30 -12.62
C TYR A 60 -4.50 -1.61 -11.82
N PRO A 61 -5.49 -2.47 -12.09
CA PRO A 61 -5.53 -3.80 -11.50
C PRO A 61 -4.29 -4.61 -11.87
N SER A 62 -3.81 -5.41 -10.92
CA SER A 62 -2.73 -6.36 -11.19
C SER A 62 -3.15 -7.39 -12.24
N SER A 63 -2.21 -7.87 -13.06
CA SER A 63 -2.44 -8.99 -14.00
C SER A 63 -3.13 -10.19 -13.35
N LYS A 64 -2.81 -10.47 -12.08
CA LYS A 64 -3.48 -11.53 -11.30
C LYS A 64 -4.96 -11.25 -11.06
N GLN A 65 -5.32 -10.00 -10.79
CA GLN A 65 -6.72 -9.59 -10.62
C GLN A 65 -7.46 -9.66 -11.95
N VAL A 66 -6.84 -9.17 -13.04
CA VAL A 66 -7.42 -9.25 -14.39
C VAL A 66 -7.71 -10.71 -14.77
N GLY A 67 -6.73 -11.61 -14.64
CA GLY A 67 -6.94 -13.02 -14.97
C GLY A 67 -7.99 -13.71 -14.10
N PHE A 68 -8.12 -13.32 -12.82
CA PHE A 68 -9.20 -13.83 -11.96
C PHE A 68 -10.58 -13.29 -12.39
N ALA A 69 -10.66 -12.00 -12.73
CA ALA A 69 -11.88 -11.39 -13.23
C ALA A 69 -12.31 -12.02 -14.56
N GLU A 70 -11.38 -12.23 -15.50
CA GLU A 70 -11.64 -12.90 -16.79
C GLU A 70 -12.13 -14.34 -16.59
N ARG A 71 -11.55 -15.07 -15.64
CA ARG A 71 -12.00 -16.43 -15.31
C ARG A 71 -13.44 -16.43 -14.78
N ILE A 72 -13.78 -15.50 -13.91
CA ILE A 72 -15.15 -15.32 -13.40
C ILE A 72 -16.09 -14.93 -14.55
N ALA A 73 -15.69 -13.98 -15.39
CA ALA A 73 -16.45 -13.49 -16.53
C ALA A 73 -16.79 -14.64 -17.48
N ARG A 74 -15.80 -15.47 -17.82
CA ARG A 74 -15.96 -16.68 -18.63
C ARG A 74 -16.91 -17.70 -17.99
N LEU A 75 -16.77 -17.95 -16.69
CA LEU A 75 -17.64 -18.90 -15.97
C LEU A 75 -19.10 -18.44 -15.94
N LYS A 76 -19.33 -17.15 -15.67
CA LYS A 76 -20.67 -16.55 -15.60
C LYS A 76 -21.23 -16.13 -16.96
N ARG A 77 -20.47 -16.31 -18.05
CA ARG A 77 -20.78 -15.80 -19.40
C ARG A 77 -21.10 -14.30 -19.40
N THR A 78 -20.36 -13.55 -18.59
CA THR A 78 -20.41 -12.08 -18.50
C THR A 78 -19.10 -11.48 -19.02
N GLN A 79 -19.05 -10.16 -19.14
CA GLN A 79 -17.84 -9.42 -19.51
C GLN A 79 -17.41 -8.55 -18.33
N VAL A 80 -16.10 -8.36 -18.15
CA VAL A 80 -15.56 -7.42 -17.17
C VAL A 80 -15.73 -6.00 -17.74
N PRO A 81 -16.35 -5.05 -17.01
CA PRO A 81 -16.47 -3.67 -17.46
C PRO A 81 -15.10 -3.02 -17.70
N GLN A 82 -14.97 -2.20 -18.75
CA GLN A 82 -13.70 -1.52 -19.07
C GLN A 82 -13.20 -0.60 -17.95
N GLU A 83 -14.10 -0.03 -17.16
CA GLU A 83 -13.78 0.82 -16.00
C GLU A 83 -12.98 0.05 -14.94
N CYS A 84 -13.25 -1.25 -14.78
CA CYS A 84 -12.49 -2.09 -13.85
C CYS A 84 -11.02 -2.21 -14.26
N PHE A 85 -10.70 -2.12 -15.55
CA PHE A 85 -9.31 -2.17 -16.03
C PHE A 85 -8.53 -0.88 -15.76
N ARG A 86 -9.20 0.22 -15.40
CA ARG A 86 -8.57 1.50 -15.05
C ARG A 86 -8.37 1.69 -13.56
N ASP A 87 -9.13 0.95 -12.75
CA ASP A 87 -9.12 1.08 -11.29
C ASP A 87 -9.09 -0.30 -10.61
N ARG A 88 -8.03 -0.54 -9.85
CA ARG A 88 -7.79 -1.77 -9.09
C ARG A 88 -8.88 -2.05 -8.07
N SER A 89 -9.43 -1.01 -7.45
CA SER A 89 -10.48 -1.12 -6.44
C SER A 89 -11.81 -1.49 -7.07
N LEU A 90 -12.15 -0.88 -8.22
CA LEU A 90 -13.30 -1.30 -9.03
C LEU A 90 -13.18 -2.77 -9.46
N MET A 91 -12.00 -3.18 -9.94
CA MET A 91 -11.74 -4.57 -10.29
C MET A 91 -11.94 -5.52 -9.11
N SER A 92 -11.41 -5.19 -7.92
CA SER A 92 -11.60 -6.02 -6.73
C SER A 92 -13.07 -6.13 -6.37
N ARG A 93 -13.80 -5.02 -6.36
CA ARG A 93 -15.22 -4.99 -6.00
C ARG A 93 -16.07 -5.77 -7.00
N TRP A 94 -15.75 -5.71 -8.28
CA TRP A 94 -16.39 -6.52 -9.32
C TRP A 94 -16.12 -8.01 -9.13
N ILE A 95 -14.86 -8.37 -8.86
CA ILE A 95 -14.44 -9.75 -8.55
C ILE A 95 -15.20 -10.29 -7.34
N ASP A 96 -15.23 -9.56 -6.22
CA ASP A 96 -15.88 -9.99 -4.98
C ASP A 96 -17.39 -10.17 -5.18
N SER A 97 -18.03 -9.29 -5.97
CA SER A 97 -19.46 -9.39 -6.30
C SER A 97 -19.79 -10.56 -7.23
N ASN A 98 -18.83 -11.01 -8.05
CA ASN A 98 -19.03 -12.07 -9.03
C ASN A 98 -18.34 -13.39 -8.67
N LYS A 99 -17.70 -13.46 -7.50
CA LYS A 99 -16.97 -14.63 -7.04
C LYS A 99 -17.93 -15.84 -7.01
N PRO A 100 -17.58 -16.96 -7.67
CA PRO A 100 -18.39 -18.17 -7.58
C PRO A 100 -18.43 -18.62 -6.12
N ARG A 101 -19.65 -18.79 -5.60
CA ARG A 101 -19.92 -19.37 -4.28
C ARG A 101 -19.80 -20.87 -4.32
#